data_AF-A0A1F2SXG6-F1
#
_entry.id   AF-A0A1F2SXG6-F1
#
_cell.length_a   1.000
_cell.length_b   1.000
_cell.length_c   1.000
_cell.angle_alpha   90.00
_cell.angle_beta   90.00
_cell.angle_gamma   90.00
#
_symmetry.space_group_name_H-M   'P 1'
#
loop_
_entity.id
_entity.type
_entity.pdbx_description
1 polymer ?
#
loop_
_entity_poly.entity_id
_entity_poly.type
_entity_poly.pdbx_seq_one_letter_code
_entity_poly.pdbx_strand_id
1 'polypeptide(L)'
;MAPEIPTIAELGVPGYDISISQGLLAPAKTPPKIIRKMNAEIVKAVNAPGTREKLFALGNDPASSSPEQFGELIAREFQEYGKLVKLTGAKVD
;
A
#
# COMPACT_ATOMS: atom_id res chain seq x y z
N MET A 1 14.93 7.69 -2.28
CA MET A 1 14.12 8.79 -1.72
C MET A 1 14.97 9.56 -0.73
N ALA A 2 14.75 10.86 -0.58
CA ALA A 2 15.57 11.84 0.14
C ALA A 2 15.92 11.41 1.59
N PRO A 3 17.08 10.76 1.84
CA PRO A 3 17.45 10.33 3.19
C PRO A 3 17.77 11.50 4.14
N GLU A 4 17.99 12.69 3.59
CA GLU A 4 18.29 13.91 4.32
C GLU A 4 17.07 14.55 4.98
N ILE A 5 15.86 14.13 4.60
CA ILE A 5 14.61 14.67 5.15
C ILE A 5 14.11 13.73 6.26
N PRO A 6 14.03 14.19 7.52
CA PRO A 6 13.51 13.36 8.60
C PRO A 6 12.01 13.11 8.45
N THR A 7 11.59 11.92 8.85
CA THR A 7 10.19 11.56 9.02
C THR A 7 9.56 12.30 10.19
N ILE A 8 8.22 12.37 10.24
CA ILE A 8 7.49 12.96 11.37
C ILE A 8 7.74 12.18 12.67
N ALA A 9 7.94 10.85 12.57
CA ALA A 9 8.33 10.02 13.70
C ALA A 9 9.68 10.45 14.29
N GLU A 10 10.68 10.75 13.46
CA GLU A 10 12.00 11.24 13.87
C GLU A 10 11.95 12.68 14.43
N LEU A 11 10.92 13.45 14.07
CA LEU A 11 10.68 14.81 14.57
C LEU A 11 9.93 14.86 15.93
N GLY A 12 9.77 13.72 16.60
CA GLY A 12 9.22 13.67 17.97
C GLY A 12 7.73 13.32 18.06
N VAL A 13 7.16 12.72 17.01
CA VAL A 13 5.80 12.13 17.06
C VAL A 13 5.86 10.62 16.83
N PRO A 14 6.21 9.82 17.86
CA PRO A 14 6.40 8.38 17.70
C PRO A 14 5.15 7.68 17.15
N GLY A 15 5.36 6.75 16.22
CA GLY A 15 4.27 5.99 15.60
C GLY A 15 3.51 6.73 14.50
N TYR A 16 3.89 7.98 14.17
CA TYR A 16 3.36 8.67 13.01
C TYR A 16 4.00 8.12 11.72
N ASP A 17 3.26 7.27 11.02
CA ASP A 17 3.59 6.78 9.69
C ASP A 17 2.30 6.75 8.86
N ILE A 18 2.20 7.68 7.92
CA ILE A 18 1.12 7.72 6.93
C ILE A 18 1.76 7.50 5.58
N SER A 19 1.64 6.28 5.09
CA SER A 19 2.11 5.86 3.78
C SER A 19 0.90 5.52 2.91
N ILE A 20 0.95 5.89 1.63
CA ILE A 20 -0.10 5.56 0.67
C ILE A 20 0.22 4.20 0.07
N SER A 21 -0.51 3.18 0.50
CA SER A 21 -0.45 1.83 -0.06
C SER A 21 -1.22 1.76 -1.39
N GLN A 22 -0.57 1.29 -2.45
CA GLN A 22 -1.21 1.08 -3.77
C GLN A 22 -1.26 -0.41 -4.10
N GLY A 23 -2.35 -0.85 -4.72
CA GLY A 23 -2.47 -2.23 -5.20
C GLY A 23 -3.69 -2.47 -6.08
N LEU A 24 -3.94 -3.74 -6.39
CA LEU A 24 -4.97 -4.17 -7.33
C LEU A 24 -5.99 -5.09 -6.64
N LEU A 25 -7.27 -4.87 -6.93
CA LEU A 25 -8.39 -5.65 -6.40
C LEU A 25 -9.12 -6.38 -7.52
N ALA A 26 -9.73 -7.51 -7.18
CA ALA A 26 -10.60 -8.29 -8.06
C ALA A 26 -11.96 -8.52 -7.37
N PRO A 27 -13.02 -8.90 -8.11
CA PRO A 27 -14.31 -9.25 -7.52
C PRO A 27 -14.19 -10.27 -6.38
N ALA A 28 -14.99 -10.10 -5.31
CA ALA A 28 -14.87 -10.90 -4.08
C ALA A 28 -14.96 -12.43 -4.28
N LYS A 29 -15.60 -12.89 -5.36
CA LYS A 29 -15.77 -14.32 -5.67
C LYS A 29 -14.81 -14.84 -6.73
N THR A 30 -13.78 -14.07 -7.10
CA THR A 30 -12.75 -14.53 -8.05
C THR A 30 -12.04 -15.77 -7.49
N PRO A 31 -11.95 -16.87 -8.26
CA PRO A 31 -11.35 -18.11 -7.75
C PRO A 31 -9.89 -17.91 -7.29
N PRO A 32 -9.46 -18.54 -6.18
CA PRO A 32 -8.11 -18.35 -5.63
C PRO A 32 -6.98 -18.65 -6.64
N LYS A 33 -7.19 -19.61 -7.54
CA LYS A 33 -6.22 -19.93 -8.61
C LYS A 33 -5.99 -18.74 -9.56
N ILE A 34 -7.04 -17.98 -9.86
CA ILE A 34 -6.95 -16.79 -10.72
C ILE A 34 -6.24 -15.65 -9.99
N ILE A 35 -6.56 -15.44 -8.71
CA ILE A 35 -5.86 -14.46 -7.87
C ILE A 35 -4.36 -14.75 -7.82
N ARG A 36 -3.98 -16.02 -7.56
CA ARG A 36 -2.56 -16.42 -7.54
C ARG A 36 -1.87 -16.20 -8.88
N LYS A 37 -2.52 -16.54 -9.99
CA LYS A 37 -1.96 -16.29 -11.33
C LYS A 37 -1.77 -14.79 -11.58
N MET A 38 -2.76 -13.97 -11.24
CA MET A 38 -2.69 -12.52 -11.41
C MET A 38 -1.59 -11.89 -10.56
N ASN A 39 -1.49 -12.27 -9.28
CA ASN A 39 -0.43 -11.82 -8.38
C ASN A 39 0.96 -12.18 -8.92
N ALA A 40 1.15 -13.41 -9.42
CA ALA A 40 2.43 -13.82 -10.00
C ALA A 40 2.85 -12.93 -11.18
N GLU A 41 1.92 -12.55 -12.06
CA GLU A 41 2.23 -11.64 -13.17
C GLU A 41 2.45 -10.19 -12.72
N ILE A 42 1.71 -9.72 -11.69
CA ILE A 42 1.94 -8.40 -11.09
C ILE A 42 3.33 -8.31 -10.46
N VAL A 43 3.74 -9.32 -9.69
CA VAL A 43 5.07 -9.40 -9.06
C VAL A 43 6.15 -9.32 -10.14
N LYS A 44 6.01 -10.05 -11.25
CA LYS A 44 6.96 -9.96 -12.37
C LYS A 44 6.99 -8.55 -12.97
N ALA A 45 5.83 -7.94 -13.19
CA ALA A 45 5.73 -6.61 -13.79
C ALA A 45 6.38 -5.53 -12.91
N VAL A 46 6.10 -5.53 -11.61
CA VAL A 46 6.67 -4.55 -10.64
C VAL A 46 8.18 -4.70 -10.52
N ASN A 47 8.69 -5.94 -10.59
CA ASN A 47 10.13 -6.21 -10.50
C ASN A 47 10.87 -6.09 -11.84
N ALA A 48 10.16 -5.88 -12.96
CA ALA A 48 10.81 -5.62 -14.23
C ALA A 48 11.58 -4.28 -14.16
N PRO A 49 12.87 -4.22 -14.54
CA PRO A 49 13.72 -3.04 -14.33
C PRO A 49 13.08 -1.74 -14.83
N GLY A 50 12.59 -1.73 -16.07
CA GLY A 50 11.97 -0.54 -16.66
C GLY A 50 10.65 -0.12 -16.00
N THR A 51 9.91 -1.04 -15.37
CA THR A 51 8.72 -0.69 -14.58
C THR A 51 9.15 -0.14 -13.22
N ARG A 52 10.09 -0.80 -12.54
CA ARG A 52 10.60 -0.39 -11.24
C ARG A 52 11.20 1.02 -11.30
N GLU A 53 12.01 1.29 -12.31
CA GLU A 53 12.60 2.62 -12.55
C GLU A 53 11.55 3.69 -12.76
N LYS A 54 10.52 3.41 -13.57
CA LYS A 54 9.42 4.36 -13.81
C LYS A 54 8.61 4.63 -12.55
N LEU A 55 8.26 3.59 -11.79
CA LEU A 55 7.52 3.74 -10.53
C LEU A 55 8.34 4.54 -9.51
N PHE A 56 9.63 4.28 -9.42
CA PHE A 56 10.56 5.04 -8.57
C PHE A 56 10.69 6.51 -9.01
N ALA A 57 10.78 6.77 -10.31
CA ALA A 57 10.81 8.13 -10.86
C ALA A 57 9.50 8.91 -10.59
N LEU A 58 8.38 8.21 -10.41
CA LEU A 58 7.09 8.78 -9.98
C LEU A 58 6.99 8.97 -8.46
N GLY A 59 8.06 8.70 -7.70
CA GLY A 59 8.11 8.87 -6.25
C GLY A 59 7.51 7.70 -5.45
N ASN A 60 7.25 6.55 -6.09
CA ASN A 60 6.81 5.35 -5.39
C ASN A 60 8.02 4.57 -4.88
N ASP A 61 7.83 3.80 -3.82
CA ASP A 61 8.74 2.71 -3.44
C ASP A 61 8.16 1.38 -3.93
N PRO A 62 8.62 0.83 -5.07
CA PRO A 62 7.97 -0.32 -5.66
C PRO A 62 8.21 -1.56 -4.80
N ALA A 63 7.15 -2.08 -4.21
CA ALA A 63 7.14 -3.31 -3.45
C ALA A 63 6.07 -4.26 -3.99
N SER A 64 6.24 -5.55 -3.72
CA SER A 64 5.26 -6.57 -4.06
C SER A 64 5.01 -7.46 -2.85
N SER A 65 3.76 -7.88 -2.64
CA SER A 65 3.35 -8.75 -1.55
C SER A 65 2.54 -9.94 -2.05
N SER A 66 2.23 -10.88 -1.16
CA SER A 66 1.21 -11.89 -1.43
C SER A 66 -0.20 -11.27 -1.38
N PRO A 67 -1.22 -11.92 -1.99
CA PRO A 67 -2.61 -11.50 -1.85
C PRO A 67 -3.09 -11.44 -0.39
N GLU A 68 -2.64 -12.38 0.43
CA GLU A 68 -2.99 -12.48 1.85
C GLU A 68 -2.41 -11.30 2.63
N GLN A 69 -1.12 -11.00 2.44
CA GLN A 69 -0.44 -9.85 3.06
C GLN A 69 -1.10 -8.52 2.67
N PHE A 70 -1.52 -8.38 1.41
CA PHE A 70 -2.22 -7.18 0.97
C PHE A 70 -3.63 -7.09 1.57
N GLY A 71 -4.32 -8.22 1.71
CA GLY A 71 -5.61 -8.29 2.41
C GLY A 71 -5.51 -7.90 3.89
N GLU A 72 -4.45 -8.35 4.57
CA GLU A 72 -4.15 -7.96 5.96
C GLU A 72 -3.87 -6.46 6.08
N LEU A 73 -3.12 -5.89 5.14
CA LEU A 73 -2.86 -4.45 5.09
C LEU A 73 -4.15 -3.64 4.95
N ILE A 74 -5.01 -4.00 3.99
CA ILE A 74 -6.32 -3.33 3.80
C ILE A 74 -7.15 -3.42 5.09
N ALA A 75 -7.20 -4.59 5.72
CA ALA A 75 -7.95 -4.77 6.97
C ALA A 75 -7.41 -3.88 8.09
N ARG A 76 -6.08 -3.76 8.22
CA ARG A 76 -5.42 -2.90 9.21
C ARG A 76 -5.75 -1.43 8.96
N GLU A 77 -5.50 -0.96 7.75
CA GLU A 77 -5.73 0.44 7.35
C GLU A 77 -7.20 0.81 7.52
N PHE A 78 -8.14 -0.06 7.12
CA PHE A 78 -9.57 0.17 7.32
C PHE A 78 -9.93 0.39 8.80
N GLN A 79 -9.34 -0.39 9.72
CA GLN A 79 -9.56 -0.22 11.15
C GLN A 79 -8.93 1.07 11.68
N GLU A 80 -7.72 1.40 11.25
CA GLU A 80 -6.98 2.60 11.68
C GLU A 80 -7.70 3.88 11.22
N TYR A 81 -7.98 3.98 9.92
CA TYR A 81 -8.67 5.15 9.36
C TYR A 81 -10.13 5.24 9.82
N GLY A 82 -10.81 4.10 10.02
CA GLY A 82 -12.15 4.09 10.60
C GLY A 82 -12.20 4.67 12.02
N LYS A 83 -11.16 4.45 12.83
CA LYS A 83 -11.03 5.11 14.15
C LYS A 83 -10.76 6.61 14.00
N LEU A 84 -9.87 6.98 13.08
CA LEU A 84 -9.51 8.38 12.84
C LEU A 84 -10.72 9.22 12.40
N VAL A 85 -11.50 8.73 11.43
CA VAL A 85 -12.72 9.40 10.95
C VAL A 85 -13.73 9.62 12.08
N LYS A 86 -13.94 8.60 12.92
CA LYS A 86 -14.84 8.73 14.09
C LYS A 86 -14.33 9.73 15.12
N LEU A 87 -13.02 9.77 15.35
CA LEU A 87 -12.39 10.68 16.30
C LEU A 87 -12.47 12.15 15.84
N THR A 88 -12.21 12.41 14.56
CA THR A 88 -12.13 13.77 14.02
C THR A 88 -13.49 14.32 13.60
N GLY A 89 -14.49 13.46 13.40
CA GLY A 89 -15.78 13.85 12.82
C GLY A 89 -15.70 14.15 11.33
N ALA A 90 -14.62 13.71 10.66
CA ALA A 90 -14.46 13.87 9.21
C ALA A 90 -15.62 13.22 8.45
N LYS A 91 -16.05 13.86 7.36
CA LYS A 91 -17.09 13.37 6.47
C LYS A 91 -16.61 13.49 5.03
N VAL A 92 -17.05 12.55 4.21
CA VAL A 92 -17.10 12.76 2.76
C VAL A 92 -18.39 13.52 2.52
N ASP A 93 -18.29 14.62 1.79
CA ASP A 93 -19.37 15.53 1.40
C ASP A 93 -20.52 14.84 0.64
#